data_AF-A0A939LPL7-F1
#
_entry.id   AF-A0A939LPL7-F1
#
_cell.length_a   1.000
_cell.length_b   1.000
_cell.length_c   1.000
_cell.angle_alpha   90.00
_cell.angle_beta   90.00
_cell.angle_gamma   90.00
#
_symmetry.space_group_name_H-M   'P 1'
#
loop_
_entity.id
_entity.type
_entity.pdbx_description
1 polymer ?
#
loop_
_entity_poly.entity_id
_entity_poly.type
_entity_poly.pdbx_seq_one_letter_code
_entity_poly.pdbx_strand_id
1 'polypeptide(L)'
;MSAGQIITAKHRPEDPHVPAWQVFDQRYRNRYLYGGGLFPRQPLPQEWYDAGIAMKADSMDGLAAALGMPDLPLTVERFNLLANAGRDDDFGRGDSAYDRYYGDPSVTPNPCLGPIDRGPFYAVQVVPGDLGTCGGVRADRYARALRPDGSPIDGLYAIGNAAGNAFGRVYPGPGATVGQGITFGYAAARHAAGRLG
;
A
#
# COMPACT_ATOMS: atom_id res chain seq x y z
N MET A 1 -4.99 11.46 4.06
CA MET A 1 -5.23 10.78 2.77
C MET A 1 -4.12 9.76 2.57
N SER A 2 -4.41 8.57 2.05
CA SER A 2 -3.38 7.57 1.76
C SER A 2 -2.58 7.93 0.51
N ALA A 3 -1.39 7.32 0.33
CA ALA A 3 -0.58 7.50 -0.88
C ALA A 3 -1.37 7.16 -2.16
N GLY A 4 -2.14 6.06 -2.15
CA GLY A 4 -3.00 5.68 -3.28
C GLY A 4 -4.05 6.76 -3.61
N GLN A 5 -4.70 7.34 -2.59
CA GLN A 5 -5.65 8.45 -2.80
C GLN A 5 -4.97 9.68 -3.42
N ILE A 6 -3.75 10.01 -2.98
CA ILE A 6 -2.98 11.14 -3.52
C ILE A 6 -2.59 10.87 -4.97
N ILE A 7 -2.05 9.68 -5.25
CA ILE A 7 -1.66 9.24 -6.60
C ILE A 7 -2.86 9.34 -7.55
N THR A 8 -3.99 8.73 -7.18
CA THR A 8 -5.21 8.76 -8.01
C THR A 8 -5.76 10.18 -8.17
N ALA A 9 -5.74 11.00 -7.11
CA ALA A 9 -6.25 12.38 -7.17
C ALA A 9 -5.41 13.28 -8.08
N LYS A 10 -4.09 13.08 -8.10
CA LYS A 10 -3.15 13.84 -8.93
C LYS A 10 -3.03 13.33 -10.36
N HIS A 11 -3.31 12.05 -10.62
CA HIS A 11 -3.17 11.45 -11.94
C HIS A 11 -3.99 12.18 -13.02
N ARG A 12 -3.32 12.66 -14.06
CA ARG A 12 -3.94 13.16 -15.30
C ARG A 12 -3.27 12.50 -16.51
N PRO A 13 -3.95 12.34 -17.67
CA PRO A 13 -3.31 11.79 -18.86
C PRO A 13 -2.02 12.51 -19.28
N GLU A 14 -1.99 13.83 -19.11
CA GLU A 14 -0.86 14.72 -19.39
C GLU A 14 0.21 14.78 -18.28
N ASP A 15 -0.13 14.31 -17.07
CA ASP A 15 0.75 14.22 -15.90
C ASP A 15 0.46 12.90 -15.16
N PRO A 16 0.93 11.76 -15.70
CA PRO A 16 0.52 10.46 -15.21
C PRO A 16 1.24 10.07 -13.92
N HIS A 17 0.47 9.93 -12.84
CA HIS A 17 0.93 9.36 -11.56
C HIS A 17 0.65 7.85 -11.42
N VAL A 18 0.04 7.23 -12.43
CA VAL A 18 -0.33 5.80 -12.47
C VAL A 18 0.12 5.23 -13.82
N PRO A 19 1.03 4.24 -13.82
CA PRO A 19 1.75 3.70 -12.66
C PRO A 19 2.73 4.73 -12.06
N ALA A 20 3.03 4.57 -10.77
CA ALA A 20 4.22 5.16 -10.16
C ALA A 20 5.38 4.17 -10.23
N TRP A 21 6.62 4.62 -10.07
CA TRP A 21 7.79 3.74 -10.11
C TRP A 21 8.45 3.63 -8.74
N GLN A 22 8.57 2.42 -8.22
CA GLN A 22 9.40 2.14 -7.05
C GLN A 22 10.85 1.93 -7.50
N VAL A 23 11.72 2.87 -7.15
CA VAL A 23 13.15 2.83 -7.48
C VAL A 23 13.96 2.28 -6.31
N PHE A 24 14.85 1.34 -6.59
CA PHE A 24 15.76 0.75 -5.59
C PHE A 24 17.04 0.22 -6.26
N ASP A 25 18.03 -0.15 -5.45
CA ASP A 25 19.33 -0.58 -5.91
C ASP A 25 19.62 -2.06 -5.61
N GLN A 26 20.79 -2.54 -6.04
CA GLN A 26 21.20 -3.92 -5.80
C GLN A 26 21.37 -4.24 -4.31
N ARG A 27 21.73 -3.25 -3.48
CA ARG A 27 21.82 -3.44 -2.03
C ARG A 27 20.46 -3.79 -1.45
N TYR A 28 19.40 -3.08 -1.82
CA TYR A 28 18.04 -3.42 -1.41
C TYR A 28 17.68 -4.84 -1.86
N ARG A 29 17.91 -5.17 -3.13
CA ARG A 29 17.58 -6.49 -3.68
C ARG A 29 18.33 -7.64 -3.01
N ASN A 30 19.55 -7.39 -2.51
CA ASN A 30 20.36 -8.39 -1.82
C ASN A 30 19.93 -8.66 -0.38
N ARG A 31 19.06 -7.85 0.20
CA ARG A 31 18.76 -7.88 1.64
C ARG A 31 17.30 -8.18 1.96
N TYR A 32 16.36 -7.74 1.12
CA TYR A 32 14.94 -7.77 1.47
C TYR A 32 14.11 -8.69 0.56
N LEU A 33 12.99 -9.16 1.12
CA LEU A 33 11.93 -9.81 0.36
C LEU A 33 11.26 -8.78 -0.56
N TYR A 34 10.99 -9.15 -1.81
CA TYR A 34 10.27 -8.29 -2.75
C TYR A 34 8.97 -8.95 -3.23
N GLY A 35 7.90 -8.17 -3.34
CA GLY A 35 6.61 -8.64 -3.88
C GLY A 35 5.99 -9.83 -3.14
N GLY A 36 6.33 -10.05 -1.87
CA GLY A 36 5.81 -11.15 -1.05
C GLY A 36 6.34 -12.55 -1.39
N GLY A 37 7.14 -12.70 -2.44
CA GLY A 37 7.61 -14.03 -2.92
C GLY A 37 9.04 -14.10 -3.44
N LEU A 38 9.73 -12.96 -3.62
CA LEU A 38 11.09 -12.95 -4.16
C LEU A 38 12.11 -12.75 -3.04
N PHE A 39 12.81 -13.84 -2.68
CA PHE A 39 13.79 -13.85 -1.59
C PHE A 39 15.04 -13.03 -1.91
N PRO A 40 15.82 -12.53 -0.93
CA PRO A 40 17.03 -11.75 -1.18
C PRO A 40 17.95 -12.40 -2.22
N ARG A 41 18.53 -11.59 -3.12
CA ARG A 41 19.39 -11.98 -4.26
C ARG A 41 18.72 -12.78 -5.38
N GLN A 42 17.48 -13.23 -5.23
CA GLN A 42 16.73 -13.81 -6.34
C GLN A 42 16.49 -12.74 -7.43
N PRO A 43 16.77 -12.99 -8.71
CA PRO A 43 16.50 -12.00 -9.74
C PRO A 43 15.00 -11.65 -9.81
N LEU A 44 14.68 -10.44 -10.29
CA LEU A 44 13.30 -10.16 -10.69
C LEU A 44 12.94 -11.08 -11.88
N PRO A 45 11.68 -11.54 -12.00
CA PRO A 45 11.26 -12.39 -13.11
C PRO A 45 11.53 -11.73 -14.46
N GLN A 46 12.02 -12.51 -15.44
CA GLN A 46 12.27 -12.00 -16.80
C GLN A 46 11.00 -11.43 -17.43
N GLU A 47 9.87 -12.10 -17.19
CA GLU A 47 8.52 -11.69 -17.63
C GLU A 47 8.15 -10.26 -17.22
N TRP A 48 8.68 -9.75 -16.10
CA TRP A 48 8.40 -8.38 -15.68
C TRP A 48 9.12 -7.35 -16.53
N TYR A 49 10.34 -7.66 -16.99
CA TYR A 49 11.06 -6.81 -17.93
C TYR A 49 10.40 -6.86 -19.31
N ASP A 50 10.04 -8.06 -19.76
CA ASP A 50 9.40 -8.27 -21.07
C ASP A 50 8.03 -7.56 -21.13
N ALA A 51 7.31 -7.50 -20.01
CA ALA A 51 6.04 -6.78 -19.88
C ALA A 51 6.18 -5.27 -19.61
N GLY A 52 7.40 -4.73 -19.47
CA GLY A 52 7.63 -3.33 -19.13
C GLY A 52 7.23 -2.93 -17.71
N ILE A 53 6.97 -3.91 -16.84
CA ILE A 53 6.62 -3.74 -15.43
C ILE A 53 7.87 -3.40 -14.61
N ALA A 54 9.03 -3.93 -15.02
CA ALA A 54 10.32 -3.66 -14.41
C ALA A 54 11.31 -3.10 -15.42
N MET A 55 12.19 -2.21 -14.95
CA MET A 55 13.34 -1.69 -15.68
C MET A 55 14.60 -1.91 -14.84
N LYS A 56 15.74 -2.10 -15.51
CA LYS A 56 17.06 -2.23 -14.88
C LYS A 56 18.09 -1.47 -15.69
N ALA A 57 18.99 -0.74 -15.01
CA ALA A 57 20.14 -0.10 -15.63
C ALA A 57 21.34 -0.09 -14.68
N ASP A 58 22.55 0.00 -15.23
CA ASP A 58 23.78 0.03 -14.43
C ASP A 58 24.05 1.42 -13.81
N SER A 59 23.38 2.47 -14.32
CA SER A 59 23.45 3.84 -13.81
C SER A 59 22.07 4.45 -13.62
N MET A 60 21.98 5.46 -12.75
CA MET A 60 20.73 6.22 -12.55
C MET A 60 20.32 6.98 -13.82
N ASP A 61 21.28 7.52 -14.56
CA ASP A 61 21.01 8.18 -15.86
C ASP A 61 20.45 7.20 -16.89
N GLY A 62 20.98 5.97 -16.92
CA GLY A 62 20.45 4.91 -17.79
C GLY A 62 19.02 4.51 -17.41
N LEU A 63 18.73 4.45 -16.11
CA LEU A 63 17.37 4.17 -15.62
C LEU A 63 16.42 5.32 -15.96
N ALA A 64 16.85 6.57 -15.76
CA ALA A 64 16.11 7.78 -16.10
C ALA A 64 15.75 7.83 -17.59
N ALA A 65 16.72 7.54 -18.46
CA ALA A 65 16.51 7.46 -19.90
C ALA A 65 15.53 6.34 -20.28
N ALA A 66 15.66 5.15 -19.69
CA ALA A 66 14.75 4.02 -19.94
C ALA A 66 13.30 4.30 -19.51
N LEU A 67 13.12 5.13 -18.48
CA LEU A 67 11.81 5.52 -17.96
C LEU A 67 11.23 6.79 -18.60
N GLY A 68 12.02 7.55 -19.36
CA GLY A 68 11.64 8.89 -19.83
C GLY A 68 11.50 9.91 -18.69
N MET A 69 12.25 9.74 -17.60
CA MET A 69 12.17 10.57 -16.38
C MET A 69 13.50 11.29 -16.13
N PRO A 70 13.79 12.40 -16.85
CA PRO A 70 15.10 13.06 -16.79
C PRO A 70 15.45 13.61 -15.40
N ASP A 71 14.47 13.93 -14.56
CA ASP A 71 14.68 14.46 -13.20
C ASP A 71 14.89 13.37 -12.14
N LEU A 72 14.84 12.09 -12.51
CA LEU A 72 15.04 10.97 -11.59
C LEU A 72 16.40 11.02 -10.85
N PRO A 73 17.55 11.30 -11.51
CA PRO A 73 18.84 11.40 -10.82
C PRO A 73 18.84 12.47 -9.71
N LEU A 74 18.24 13.63 -9.97
CA LEU A 74 18.12 14.71 -8.97
C LEU A 74 17.24 14.29 -7.78
N THR A 75 16.15 13.57 -8.05
CA THR A 75 15.28 13.03 -7.00
C THR A 75 16.03 12.03 -6.11
N VAL A 76 16.82 11.14 -6.70
CA VAL A 76 17.61 10.14 -5.95
C VAL A 76 18.76 10.80 -5.20
N GLU A 77 19.42 11.81 -5.77
CA GLU A 77 20.43 12.59 -5.07
C GLU A 77 19.85 13.27 -3.82
N ARG A 78 18.71 13.95 -3.97
CA ARG A 78 17.99 14.57 -2.85
C ARG A 78 17.62 13.54 -1.78
N PHE A 79 17.06 12.40 -2.17
CA PHE A 79 16.73 11.33 -1.24
C PHE A 79 17.97 10.78 -0.50
N ASN A 80 19.10 10.60 -1.19
CA ASN A 80 20.33 10.11 -0.58
C ASN A 80 20.91 11.10 0.44
N LEU A 81 20.82 12.41 0.19
CA LEU A 81 21.20 13.44 1.17
C LEU A 81 20.35 13.32 2.45
N LEU A 82 19.03 13.18 2.29
CA LEU A 82 18.08 12.99 3.40
C LEU A 82 18.33 11.69 4.16
N ALA A 83 18.61 10.60 3.42
CA ALA A 83 18.92 9.30 4.02
C ALA A 83 20.20 9.34 4.86
N ASN A 84 21.26 9.97 4.35
CA ASN A 84 22.51 10.15 5.09
C ASN A 84 22.33 11.04 6.33
N ALA A 85 21.45 12.03 6.26
CA ALA A 85 21.08 12.87 7.41
C ALA A 85 20.15 12.14 8.41
N GLY A 86 19.51 11.04 8.00
CA GLY A 86 18.55 10.28 8.82
C GLY A 86 17.19 10.94 8.97
N ARG A 87 16.86 11.94 8.14
CA ARG A 87 15.61 12.68 8.20
C ARG A 87 15.13 13.00 6.80
N ASP A 88 13.89 12.62 6.51
CA ASP A 88 13.21 12.98 5.26
C ASP A 88 12.35 14.22 5.51
N ASP A 89 12.88 15.40 5.18
CA ASP A 89 12.16 16.66 5.33
C ASP A 89 11.11 16.90 4.23
N ASP A 90 11.15 16.12 3.14
CA ASP A 90 10.24 16.30 2.02
C ASP A 90 8.89 15.63 2.31
N PHE A 91 8.90 14.44 2.94
CA PHE A 91 7.68 13.67 3.21
C PHE A 91 7.54 13.09 4.63
N GLY A 92 8.56 13.23 5.49
CA GLY A 92 8.52 12.73 6.87
C GLY A 92 8.64 11.21 6.99
N ARG A 93 9.20 10.51 6.00
CA ARG A 93 9.38 9.05 6.05
C ARG A 93 10.27 8.66 7.23
N GLY A 94 9.76 7.75 8.05
CA GLY A 94 10.46 7.25 9.24
C GLY A 94 10.24 8.12 10.48
N ASP A 95 9.34 9.10 10.46
CA ASP A 95 8.99 9.92 11.64
C ASP A 95 7.82 9.33 12.46
N SER A 96 7.24 8.22 12.02
CA SER A 96 6.16 7.53 12.74
C SER A 96 6.59 6.16 13.28
N ALA A 97 5.96 5.71 14.37
CA ALA A 97 6.14 4.34 14.87
C ALA A 97 5.68 3.28 13.84
N TYR A 98 4.70 3.62 13.02
CA TYR A 98 4.19 2.76 11.95
C TYR A 98 5.24 2.55 10.86
N ASP A 99 5.92 3.61 10.43
CA ASP A 99 6.98 3.54 9.41
C ASP A 99 8.15 2.66 9.90
N ARG A 100 8.52 2.83 11.18
CA ARG A 100 9.66 2.14 11.80
C ARG A 100 9.40 0.68 12.09
N TYR A 101 8.13 0.23 12.10
CA TYR A 101 7.78 -1.16 12.41
C TYR A 101 8.47 -2.17 11.46
N TYR A 102 8.63 -1.82 10.18
CA TYR A 102 9.35 -2.63 9.18
C TYR A 102 10.69 -2.01 8.75
N GLY A 103 11.19 -1.00 9.47
CA GLY A 103 12.50 -0.42 9.19
C GLY A 103 13.63 -1.42 9.42
N ASP A 104 14.74 -1.28 8.70
CA ASP A 104 15.94 -2.09 8.93
C ASP A 104 16.75 -1.49 10.09
N PRO A 105 16.80 -2.15 11.27
CA PRO A 105 17.51 -1.61 12.43
C PRO A 105 19.03 -1.51 12.22
N SER A 106 19.59 -2.16 11.20
CA SER A 106 21.01 -2.01 10.85
C SER A 106 21.28 -0.75 10.03
N VAL A 107 20.27 0.00 9.62
CA VAL A 107 20.40 1.27 8.89
C VAL A 107 20.27 2.42 9.89
N THR A 108 21.32 3.21 9.98
CA THR A 108 21.41 4.41 10.83
C THR A 108 21.68 5.63 9.96
N PRO A 109 21.20 6.84 10.34
CA PRO A 109 20.55 7.17 11.61
C PRO A 109 19.06 6.77 11.69
N ASN A 110 18.45 6.47 10.55
CA ASN A 110 17.02 6.18 10.46
C ASN A 110 16.78 4.84 9.73
N PRO A 111 16.12 3.87 10.37
CA PRO A 111 15.95 2.52 9.83
C PRO A 111 15.08 2.47 8.56
N CYS A 112 14.35 3.55 8.26
CA CYS A 112 13.48 3.65 7.08
C CYS A 112 14.18 4.28 5.87
N LEU A 113 15.38 4.85 6.02
CA LEU A 113 16.07 5.64 5.01
C LEU A 113 17.44 5.02 4.66
N GLY A 114 17.46 4.13 3.68
CA GLY A 114 18.70 3.60 3.11
C GLY A 114 19.02 4.29 1.78
N PRO A 115 20.26 4.77 1.55
CA PRO A 115 20.62 5.41 0.29
C PRO A 115 20.56 4.42 -0.89
N ILE A 116 20.21 4.96 -2.06
CA ILE A 116 20.13 4.29 -3.37
C ILE A 116 21.38 4.72 -4.15
N ASP A 117 22.49 4.01 -3.96
CA ASP A 117 23.81 4.39 -4.48
C ASP A 117 24.61 3.22 -5.07
N ARG A 118 24.08 1.98 -5.03
CA ARG A 118 24.79 0.78 -5.47
C ARG A 118 24.10 0.08 -6.63
N GLY A 119 24.54 0.43 -7.83
CA GLY A 119 24.11 -0.21 -9.07
C GLY A 119 24.30 -1.75 -9.07
N PRO A 120 23.57 -2.47 -9.94
CA PRO A 120 22.54 -1.94 -10.84
C PRO A 120 21.32 -1.37 -10.09
N PHE A 121 20.61 -0.47 -10.76
CA PHE A 121 19.40 0.18 -10.29
C PHE A 121 18.18 -0.43 -10.96
N TYR A 122 17.08 -0.45 -10.23
CA TYR A 122 15.83 -1.08 -10.61
C TYR A 122 14.69 -0.09 -10.45
N ALA A 123 13.71 -0.16 -11.34
CA ALA A 123 12.42 0.47 -11.18
C ALA A 123 11.32 -0.56 -11.43
N VAL A 124 10.31 -0.62 -10.56
CA VAL A 124 9.16 -1.51 -10.73
C VAL A 124 7.88 -0.71 -10.60
N GLN A 125 6.94 -0.94 -11.51
CA GLN A 125 5.66 -0.24 -11.50
C GLN A 125 4.85 -0.57 -10.23
N VAL A 126 4.26 0.47 -9.66
CA VAL A 126 3.31 0.39 -8.54
C VAL A 126 2.02 1.09 -8.95
N VAL A 127 0.91 0.39 -8.80
CA VAL A 127 -0.43 0.91 -9.05
C VAL A 127 -1.23 0.95 -7.76
N PRO A 128 -2.16 1.91 -7.58
CA PRO A 128 -3.12 1.86 -6.47
C PRO A 128 -3.97 0.60 -6.57
N GLY A 129 -3.77 -0.33 -5.63
CA GLY A 129 -4.62 -1.51 -5.45
C GLY A 129 -5.56 -1.36 -4.26
N ASP A 130 -6.49 -2.31 -4.12
CA ASP A 130 -7.39 -2.41 -2.98
C ASP A 130 -7.39 -3.83 -2.39
N LEU A 131 -7.81 -3.93 -1.13
CA LEU A 131 -7.97 -5.20 -0.40
C LEU A 131 -9.47 -5.50 -0.16
N GLY A 132 -10.34 -4.97 -1.02
CA GLY A 132 -11.78 -4.98 -0.88
C GLY A 132 -12.39 -3.58 -0.77
N THR A 133 -13.66 -3.49 -1.14
CA THR A 133 -14.44 -2.25 -1.07
C THR A 133 -14.93 -1.97 0.35
N CYS A 134 -15.14 -0.68 0.66
CA CYS A 134 -15.68 -0.23 1.96
C CYS A 134 -17.21 0.01 1.93
N GLY A 135 -17.81 0.02 0.73
CA GLY A 135 -19.24 0.14 0.55
C GLY A 135 -19.94 -1.22 0.67
N GLY A 136 -21.27 -1.20 0.79
CA GLY A 136 -22.08 -2.41 0.84
C GLY A 136 -23.48 -2.13 1.35
N VAL A 137 -24.19 -3.20 1.72
CA VAL A 137 -25.52 -3.12 2.30
C VAL A 137 -25.47 -2.37 3.64
N ARG A 138 -26.40 -1.43 3.86
CA ARG A 138 -26.57 -0.81 5.19
C ARG A 138 -27.07 -1.88 6.15
N ALA A 139 -26.37 -2.05 7.26
CA ALA A 139 -26.74 -3.01 8.30
C ALA A 139 -26.77 -2.33 9.67
N ASP A 140 -27.65 -2.78 10.55
CA ASP A 140 -27.71 -2.27 11.93
C ASP A 140 -26.74 -3.01 12.87
N ARG A 141 -26.84 -2.72 14.18
CA ARG A 141 -25.99 -3.33 15.22
C ARG A 141 -26.14 -4.85 15.36
N TYR A 142 -27.19 -5.44 14.79
CA TYR A 142 -27.42 -6.89 14.75
C TYR A 142 -27.08 -7.48 13.38
N ALA A 143 -26.45 -6.70 12.51
CA ALA A 143 -26.11 -7.05 11.14
C ALA A 143 -27.33 -7.36 10.25
N ARG A 144 -28.53 -6.90 10.60
CA ARG A 144 -29.71 -7.03 9.73
C ARG A 144 -29.59 -6.07 8.56
N ALA A 145 -29.87 -6.54 7.35
CA ALA A 145 -29.90 -5.69 6.17
C ALA A 145 -31.04 -4.68 6.26
N LEU A 146 -30.77 -3.43 5.89
CA LEU A 146 -31.73 -2.32 5.97
C LEU A 146 -32.21 -1.90 4.59
N ARG A 147 -33.51 -1.60 4.50
CA ARG A 147 -34.11 -0.90 3.36
C ARG A 147 -33.67 0.58 3.32
N PRO A 148 -33.92 1.31 2.22
CA PRO A 148 -33.62 2.74 2.14
C PRO A 148 -34.25 3.58 3.26
N ASP A 149 -35.46 3.21 3.70
CA ASP A 149 -36.20 3.85 4.81
C ASP A 149 -35.63 3.52 6.21
N GLY A 150 -34.62 2.64 6.29
CA GLY A 150 -34.01 2.21 7.53
C GLY A 150 -34.69 1.01 8.22
N SER A 151 -35.79 0.50 7.68
CA SER A 151 -36.46 -0.69 8.21
C SER A 151 -35.64 -1.97 7.94
N PRO A 152 -35.55 -2.91 8.90
CA PRO A 152 -34.86 -4.18 8.67
C PRO A 152 -35.64 -5.08 7.70
N ILE A 153 -34.91 -5.80 6.85
CA ILE A 153 -35.43 -6.86 6.01
C ILE A 153 -35.40 -8.15 6.82
N ASP A 154 -36.58 -8.73 7.07
CA ASP A 154 -36.68 -9.93 7.90
C ASP A 154 -35.93 -11.12 7.30
N GLY A 155 -35.21 -11.85 8.16
CA GLY A 155 -34.38 -12.99 7.77
C GLY A 155 -33.08 -12.67 7.00
N LEU A 156 -32.81 -11.40 6.66
CA LEU A 156 -31.63 -11.03 5.84
C LEU A 156 -30.56 -10.30 6.66
N TYR A 157 -29.32 -10.78 6.56
CA TYR A 157 -28.15 -10.23 7.25
C TYR A 157 -27.03 -9.91 6.26
N ALA A 158 -26.24 -8.88 6.57
CA ALA A 158 -25.05 -8.50 5.81
C ALA A 158 -23.87 -8.26 6.76
N ILE A 159 -22.74 -8.89 6.47
CA ILE A 159 -21.51 -8.82 7.27
C ILE A 159 -20.27 -8.74 6.39
N GLY A 160 -19.12 -8.41 6.98
CA GLY A 160 -17.85 -8.30 6.25
C GLY A 160 -17.96 -7.32 5.09
N ASN A 161 -17.31 -7.63 3.96
CA ASN A 161 -17.29 -6.77 2.77
C ASN A 161 -18.63 -6.72 2.00
N ALA A 162 -19.63 -7.52 2.39
CA ALA A 162 -20.99 -7.39 1.84
C ALA A 162 -21.77 -6.23 2.49
N ALA A 163 -21.39 -5.85 3.71
CA ALA A 163 -21.95 -4.71 4.42
C ALA A 163 -21.06 -3.48 4.23
N GLY A 164 -21.64 -2.29 4.36
CA GLY A 164 -20.85 -1.08 4.53
C GLY A 164 -19.91 -1.22 5.73
N ASN A 165 -18.66 -0.78 5.59
CA ASN A 165 -17.71 -0.88 6.68
C ASN A 165 -18.15 -0.01 7.87
N ALA A 166 -17.78 -0.40 9.10
CA ALA A 166 -18.09 0.38 10.29
C ALA A 166 -17.19 1.62 10.44
N PHE A 167 -16.09 1.69 9.68
CA PHE A 167 -15.02 2.67 9.82
C PHE A 167 -15.12 3.83 8.83
N GLY A 168 -16.10 3.80 7.92
CA GLY A 168 -16.27 4.80 6.87
C GLY A 168 -15.04 4.89 5.95
N ARG A 169 -14.41 6.06 5.93
CA ARG A 169 -13.30 6.37 5.00
C ARG A 169 -11.91 6.05 5.55
N VAL A 170 -11.81 5.45 6.74
CA VAL A 170 -10.52 5.17 7.38
C VAL A 170 -10.31 3.67 7.56
N TYR A 171 -9.05 3.25 7.51
CA TYR A 171 -8.62 1.92 7.91
C TYR A 171 -7.94 2.05 9.27
N PRO A 172 -8.57 1.63 10.38
CA PRO A 172 -8.09 1.98 11.72
C PRO A 172 -6.86 1.18 12.15
N GLY A 173 -6.59 0.04 11.53
CA GLY A 173 -5.44 -0.80 11.86
C GLY A 173 -5.54 -2.20 11.27
N PRO A 174 -4.43 -2.95 11.28
CA PRO A 174 -4.37 -4.29 10.71
C PRO A 174 -5.44 -5.20 11.32
N GLY A 175 -6.17 -5.92 10.47
CA GLY A 175 -7.21 -6.85 10.90
C GLY A 175 -8.60 -6.22 11.09
N ALA A 176 -8.76 -4.90 10.94
CA ALA A 176 -10.05 -4.22 11.13
C ALA A 176 -11.20 -4.84 10.31
N THR A 177 -10.95 -5.15 9.03
CA THR A 177 -11.93 -5.79 8.13
C THR A 177 -12.35 -7.17 8.62
N VAL A 178 -11.37 -8.00 9.03
CA VAL A 178 -11.62 -9.35 9.54
C VAL A 178 -12.34 -9.30 10.89
N GLY A 179 -11.89 -8.42 11.79
CA GLY A 179 -12.50 -8.19 13.09
C GLY A 179 -13.96 -7.72 12.98
N GLN A 180 -14.25 -6.81 12.05
CA GLN A 180 -15.62 -6.42 11.72
C GLN A 180 -16.45 -7.64 11.28
N GLY A 181 -15.93 -8.42 10.32
CA GLY A 181 -16.61 -9.62 9.82
C GLY A 181 -16.97 -10.62 10.92
N ILE A 182 -16.01 -10.95 11.79
CA ILE A 182 -16.21 -11.89 12.90
C ILE A 182 -17.23 -11.35 13.91
N THR A 183 -17.08 -10.07 14.30
CA THR A 183 -17.94 -9.44 15.31
C THR A 183 -19.40 -9.38 14.86
N PHE A 184 -19.64 -8.91 13.63
CA PHE A 184 -21.00 -8.83 13.10
C PHE A 184 -21.56 -10.18 12.70
N GLY A 185 -20.72 -11.13 12.29
CA GLY A 185 -21.13 -12.52 12.08
C GLY A 185 -21.65 -13.16 13.38
N TYR A 186 -20.97 -12.92 14.49
CA TYR A 186 -21.42 -13.35 15.82
C TYR A 186 -22.75 -12.68 16.22
N ALA A 187 -22.88 -11.37 16.01
CA ALA A 187 -24.11 -10.64 16.30
C ALA A 187 -25.30 -11.15 15.46
N ALA A 188 -25.10 -11.34 14.16
CA ALA A 188 -26.09 -11.89 13.24
C ALA A 188 -26.57 -13.27 13.71
N ALA A 189 -25.64 -14.19 13.99
CA ALA A 189 -25.97 -15.54 14.43
C ALA A 189 -26.76 -15.56 15.75
N ARG A 190 -26.38 -14.71 16.71
CA ARG A 190 -27.10 -14.60 17.98
C ARG A 190 -28.49 -13.98 17.84
N HIS A 191 -28.64 -12.95 17.01
CA HIS A 191 -29.94 -12.34 16.74
C HIS A 191 -30.85 -13.34 16.01
N ALA A 192 -30.36 -14.02 14.97
CA ALA A 192 -31.10 -15.04 14.24
C ALA A 192 -31.58 -16.19 15.14
N ALA A 193 -30.80 -16.55 16.16
CA ALA A 193 -31.15 -17.56 17.15
C ALA A 193 -32.07 -17.04 18.28
N GLY A 194 -32.55 -15.80 18.24
CA GLY A 194 -33.38 -15.19 19.29
C GLY A 194 -32.65 -14.89 20.60
N ARG A 195 -31.31 -14.82 20.57
CA ARG A 195 -30.44 -14.58 21.75
C ARG A 195 -29.95 -13.14 21.87
N LEU A 196 -30.36 -12.28 20.95
CA LEU A 196 -30.22 -10.82 20.97
C LEU A 196 -31.55 -10.25 20.51
N GLY A 197 -32.13 -9.34 21.30
CA GLY A 197 -33.41 -8.67 21.02
C GLY A 197 -33.22 -7.33 20.33
#